data_AF-A0A536XTP1-F1
#
_entry.id   AF-A0A536XTP1-F1
#
_cell.length_a   1.000
_cell.length_b   1.000
_cell.length_c   1.000
_cell.angle_alpha   90.00
_cell.angle_beta   90.00
_cell.angle_gamma   90.00
#
_symmetry.space_group_name_H-M   'P 1'
#
loop_
_entity.id
_entity.type
_entity.pdbx_description
1 polymer ?
#
loop_
_entity_poly.entity_id
_entity_poly.type
_entity_poly.pdbx_seq_one_letter_code
_entity_poly.pdbx_strand_id
1 'polypeptide(L)'
;MKLDGRTFEGVVLECGKRAGDEETISFRNGRFHSSACQAYGYGDGPYKAAAAQDGLAFEAETESPQYGKLVWRGVVRGQRLDGTLTMMKDGKPTAEKWVLAGEAK
;
A
#
# COMPACT_ATOMS: atom_id res chain seq x y z
N MET A 1 12.25 11.98 2.94
CA MET A 1 11.17 10.99 2.82
C MET A 1 9.89 11.60 3.39
N LYS A 2 8.93 11.97 2.53
CA LYS A 2 7.80 12.85 2.91
C LYS A 2 6.66 12.15 3.65
N LEU A 3 6.67 10.81 3.73
CA LEU A 3 5.67 10.03 4.45
C LEU A 3 6.20 9.36 5.72
N ASP A 4 7.52 9.41 5.97
CA ASP A 4 8.10 8.73 7.14
C ASP A 4 7.49 9.21 8.45
N GLY A 5 7.18 8.25 9.32
CA GLY A 5 6.50 8.47 10.59
C GLY A 5 4.97 8.43 10.50
N ARG A 6 4.39 8.39 9.30
CA ARG A 6 2.94 8.36 9.11
C ARG A 6 2.40 6.94 9.05
N THR A 7 1.25 6.76 9.69
CA THR A 7 0.52 5.49 9.74
C THR A 7 -0.91 5.73 9.31
N PHE A 8 -1.48 4.81 8.54
CA PHE A 8 -2.84 4.88 8.02
C PHE A 8 -3.56 3.58 8.32
N GLU A 9 -4.79 3.67 8.80
CA GLU A 9 -5.67 2.55 9.10
C GLU A 9 -6.86 2.56 8.15
N GLY A 10 -7.23 1.40 7.63
CA GLY A 10 -8.22 1.29 6.57
C GLY A 10 -8.51 -0.13 6.16
N VAL A 11 -8.79 -0.30 4.86
CA VAL A 11 -9.18 -1.58 4.28
C VAL A 11 -8.52 -1.84 2.92
N VAL A 12 -8.21 -3.10 2.65
CA VAL A 12 -7.94 -3.61 1.30
C VAL A 12 -9.22 -4.23 0.73
N LEU A 13 -9.70 -3.68 -0.37
CA LEU A 13 -10.96 -4.04 -1.02
C LEU A 13 -10.69 -4.73 -2.36
N GLU A 14 -11.31 -5.88 -2.57
CA GLU A 14 -11.37 -6.46 -3.92
C GLU A 14 -12.31 -5.64 -4.80
N CYS A 15 -11.94 -5.48 -6.07
CA CYS A 15 -12.77 -4.76 -7.04
C CYS A 15 -14.18 -5.38 -7.10
N GLY A 16 -15.20 -4.55 -6.89
CA GLY A 16 -16.61 -4.97 -6.86
C GLY A 16 -17.11 -5.48 -5.50
N LYS A 17 -16.29 -5.52 -4.46
CA LYS A 17 -16.72 -5.85 -3.09
C LYS A 17 -17.03 -4.59 -2.28
N ARG A 18 -17.88 -4.77 -1.26
CA ARG A 18 -18.31 -3.70 -0.32
C ARG A 18 -17.66 -3.79 1.05
N ALA A 19 -16.91 -4.86 1.30
CA ALA A 19 -16.17 -5.12 2.53
C ALA A 19 -14.79 -5.65 2.14
N GLY A 20 -13.80 -5.39 2.98
CA GLY A 20 -12.40 -5.69 2.74
C GLY A 20 -11.69 -6.07 4.04
N ASP A 21 -10.46 -6.52 3.90
CA ASP A 21 -9.62 -6.89 5.03
C ASP A 21 -9.08 -5.64 5.71
N GLU A 22 -9.03 -5.62 7.04
CA GLU A 22 -8.43 -4.53 7.81
C GLU A 22 -6.96 -4.36 7.42
N GLU A 23 -6.53 -3.10 7.33
CA GLU A 23 -5.20 -2.73 6.88
C GLU A 23 -4.62 -1.62 7.75
N THR A 24 -3.34 -1.77 8.08
CA THR A 24 -2.51 -0.73 8.68
C THR A 24 -1.27 -0.54 7.82
N ILE A 25 -1.24 0.59 7.12
CA ILE A 25 -0.10 1.02 6.32
C ILE A 25 0.80 1.91 7.17
N SER A 26 2.10 1.62 7.21
CA SER A 26 3.08 2.48 7.86
C SER A 26 4.25 2.79 6.94
N PHE A 27 4.73 4.04 7.04
CA PHE A 27 5.93 4.51 6.36
C PHE A 27 6.98 4.83 7.42
N ARG A 28 8.11 4.12 7.41
CA ARG A 28 9.16 4.30 8.41
C ARG A 28 10.54 4.11 7.80
N ASN A 29 11.42 5.09 7.99
CA ASN A 29 12.81 5.06 7.52
C ASN A 29 12.93 4.69 6.03
N GLY A 30 12.04 5.24 5.19
CA GLY A 30 12.05 4.95 3.76
C GLY A 30 11.40 3.64 3.35
N ARG A 31 10.73 2.96 4.28
CA ARG A 31 10.09 1.67 4.04
C ARG A 31 8.59 1.74 4.25
N PHE A 32 7.88 1.10 3.33
CA PHE A 32 6.44 0.88 3.35
C PHE A 32 6.16 -0.49 3.94
N HIS A 33 5.12 -0.57 4.76
CA HIS A 33 4.67 -1.80 5.37
C HIS A 33 3.14 -1.88 5.36
N SER A 34 2.59 -3.06 5.10
CA SER A 34 1.16 -3.39 5.15
C SER A 34 0.96 -4.53 6.16
N SER A 35 0.06 -4.34 7.12
CA SER A 35 -0.26 -5.37 8.13
C SER A 35 -1.04 -6.54 7.50
N ALA A 36 -1.96 -6.24 6.57
CA ALA A 36 -2.79 -7.26 5.92
C ALA A 36 -1.93 -8.27 5.14
N CYS A 37 -0.78 -7.85 4.63
CA CYS A 37 0.11 -8.71 3.86
C CYS A 37 1.09 -9.52 4.71
N GLN A 38 1.24 -9.23 6.02
CA GLN A 38 2.14 -9.98 6.91
C GLN A 38 1.76 -11.46 7.00
N ALA A 39 0.47 -11.78 7.07
CA ALA A 39 -0.04 -13.15 7.16
C ALA A 39 0.34 -14.00 5.93
N TYR A 40 0.68 -13.35 4.81
CA TYR A 40 1.11 -13.98 3.56
C TYR A 40 2.64 -13.92 3.37
N GLY A 41 3.39 -13.55 4.42
CA GLY A 41 4.85 -13.52 4.41
C GLY A 41 5.45 -12.35 3.62
N TYR A 42 4.68 -11.30 3.34
CA TYR A 42 5.23 -10.06 2.79
C TYR A 42 5.94 -9.27 3.88
N GLY A 43 7.22 -9.00 3.65
CA GLY A 43 7.97 -8.03 4.43
C GLY A 43 7.62 -6.59 4.04
N ASP A 44 8.28 -5.65 4.71
CA ASP A 44 8.28 -4.26 4.29
C ASP A 44 9.10 -4.07 2.99
N GLY A 45 8.96 -2.91 2.36
CA GLY A 45 9.52 -2.62 1.03
C GLY A 45 10.03 -1.18 0.93
N PRO A 46 11.05 -0.88 0.10
CA PRO A 46 11.42 0.51 -0.16
C PRO A 46 10.24 1.25 -0.81
N TYR A 47 10.03 2.51 -0.43
CA TYR A 47 9.06 3.37 -1.11
C TYR A 47 9.70 4.64 -1.67
N LYS A 48 9.05 5.17 -2.70
CA LYS A 48 9.32 6.50 -3.24
C LYS A 48 8.06 7.33 -3.05
N ALA A 49 8.23 8.62 -2.77
CA ALA A 49 7.13 9.56 -2.72
C ALA A 49 7.49 10.87 -3.42
N ALA A 50 6.57 11.40 -4.20
CA ALA A 50 6.73 12.62 -4.98
C ALA A 50 5.46 13.48 -4.88
N ALA A 51 5.63 14.79 -5.02
CA ALA A 51 4.47 15.68 -5.12
C ALA A 51 3.72 15.38 -6.42
N ALA A 52 2.40 15.27 -6.32
CA ALA A 52 1.48 15.13 -7.44
C ALA A 52 0.49 16.31 -7.44
N GLN A 53 -0.28 16.45 -8.50
CA GLN A 53 -1.22 17.56 -8.66
C GLN A 53 -2.30 17.60 -7.56
N ASP A 54 -2.61 16.46 -6.96
CA ASP A 54 -3.69 16.29 -5.98
C ASP A 54 -3.23 15.84 -4.59
N GLY A 55 -1.92 15.80 -4.32
CA GLY A 55 -1.38 15.33 -3.04
C GLY A 55 0.05 14.81 -3.15
N LEU A 56 0.37 13.81 -2.34
CA LEU A 56 1.66 13.13 -2.38
C LEU A 56 1.47 11.71 -2.91
N ALA A 57 1.96 11.46 -4.12
CA ALA A 57 1.94 10.13 -4.71
C ALA A 57 3.07 9.28 -4.12
N PHE A 58 2.80 8.00 -3.87
CA PHE A 58 3.80 7.02 -3.47
C PHE A 58 3.75 5.77 -4.35
N GLU A 59 4.91 5.12 -4.46
CA GLU A 59 5.04 3.78 -5.01
C GLU A 59 5.92 2.96 -4.07
N ALA A 60 5.52 1.72 -3.80
CA ALA A 60 6.30 0.77 -3.00
C ALA A 60 6.21 -0.64 -3.59
N GLU A 61 7.21 -1.46 -3.27
CA GLU A 61 7.26 -2.85 -3.71
C GLU A 61 7.53 -3.75 -2.51
N THR A 62 6.65 -4.72 -2.26
CA THR A 62 6.82 -5.74 -1.23
C THR A 62 6.90 -7.11 -1.89
N GLU A 63 7.62 -8.04 -1.28
CA GLU A 63 7.84 -9.37 -1.84
C GLU A 63 7.62 -10.45 -0.78
N SER A 64 7.04 -11.56 -1.21
CA SER A 64 6.88 -12.79 -0.45
C SER A 64 7.54 -13.92 -1.24
N PRO A 65 8.41 -14.74 -0.61
CA PRO A 65 9.03 -15.89 -1.28
C PRO A 65 8.01 -16.88 -1.87
N GLN A 66 6.80 -16.92 -1.30
CA GLN A 66 5.76 -17.86 -1.71
C GLN A 66 4.79 -17.27 -2.74
N TYR A 67 4.44 -15.99 -2.61
CA TYR A 67 3.36 -15.37 -3.39
C TYR A 67 3.86 -14.35 -4.44
N GLY A 68 5.17 -14.12 -4.50
CA GLY A 68 5.78 -13.21 -5.46
C GLY A 68 5.72 -11.75 -5.00
N LYS A 69 5.57 -10.83 -5.95
CA LYS A 69 5.73 -9.39 -5.72
C LYS A 69 4.38 -8.66 -5.71
N LEU A 70 4.24 -7.68 -4.82
CA LEU A 70 3.17 -6.70 -4.84
C LEU A 70 3.73 -5.34 -5.18
N VAL A 71 3.00 -4.61 -6.01
CA VAL A 71 3.27 -3.21 -6.32
C VAL A 71 2.16 -2.37 -5.73
N TRP A 72 2.53 -1.43 -4.89
CA TRP A 72 1.62 -0.51 -4.22
C TRP A 72 1.75 0.86 -4.85
N ARG A 73 0.61 1.47 -5.17
CA ARG A 73 0.56 2.85 -5.65
C ARG A 73 -0.55 3.58 -4.94
N GLY A 74 -0.34 4.84 -4.62
CA GLY A 74 -1.41 5.64 -4.04
C GLY A 74 -1.08 7.10 -3.94
N VAL A 75 -2.08 7.87 -3.52
CA VAL A 75 -1.98 9.30 -3.28
C VAL A 75 -2.47 9.58 -1.86
N VAL A 76 -1.66 10.33 -1.11
CA VAL A 76 -2.04 10.85 0.20
C VAL A 76 -2.49 12.31 0.06
N ARG A 77 -3.74 12.58 0.47
CA ARG A 77 -4.38 13.90 0.47
C ARG A 77 -4.75 14.29 1.90
N GLY A 78 -3.90 15.11 2.53
CA GLY A 78 -4.02 15.38 3.97
C GLY A 78 -3.94 14.06 4.74
N GLN A 79 -5.01 13.71 5.45
CA GLN A 79 -5.12 12.50 6.27
C GLN A 79 -5.70 11.29 5.51
N ARG A 80 -6.01 11.40 4.21
CA ARG A 80 -6.60 10.31 3.44
C ARG A 80 -5.55 9.67 2.52
N LEU A 81 -5.53 8.35 2.47
CA LEU A 81 -4.75 7.55 1.52
C LEU A 81 -5.72 6.77 0.63
N ASP A 82 -5.63 7.00 -0.68
CA ASP A 82 -6.29 6.19 -1.70
C ASP A 82 -5.22 5.52 -2.54
N GLY A 83 -5.31 4.20 -2.74
CA GLY A 83 -4.30 3.47 -3.48
C GLY A 83 -4.79 2.15 -4.05
N THR A 84 -3.86 1.43 -4.66
CA THR A 84 -4.04 0.09 -5.19
C THR A 84 -2.88 -0.81 -4.77
N LEU A 85 -3.21 -2.10 -4.66
CA LEU A 85 -2.30 -3.22 -4.48
C LEU A 85 -2.42 -4.07 -5.74
N THR A 86 -1.35 -4.13 -6.53
CA THR A 86 -1.29 -4.96 -7.74
C THR A 86 -0.41 -6.17 -7.48
N MET A 87 -0.96 -7.37 -7.69
CA MET A 87 -0.22 -8.63 -7.63
C MET A 87 0.53 -8.83 -8.94
N MET A 88 1.83 -9.13 -8.87
CA MET A 88 2.68 -9.32 -10.03
C MET A 88 3.17 -10.76 -10.13
N LYS A 89 3.05 -11.36 -11.32
CA LYS A 89 3.63 -12.67 -11.66
C LYS A 89 4.31 -12.58 -13.02
N ASP A 90 5.57 -12.99 -13.10
CA ASP A 90 6.38 -12.93 -14.33
C ASP A 90 6.38 -11.55 -15.01
N GLY A 91 6.43 -10.49 -14.20
CA GLY A 91 6.42 -9.10 -14.66
C GLY A 91 5.07 -8.59 -15.16
N LYS A 92 3.99 -9.38 -15.03
CA LYS A 92 2.63 -9.01 -15.45
C LYS A 92 1.69 -8.89 -14.26
N PRO A 93 0.76 -7.91 -14.26
CA PRO A 93 -0.27 -7.81 -13.24
C PRO A 93 -1.27 -8.98 -13.39
N THR A 94 -1.56 -9.66 -12.29
CA THR A 94 -2.52 -10.79 -12.26
C THR A 94 -3.81 -10.46 -11.54
N ALA A 95 -3.76 -9.54 -10.58
CA ALA A 95 -4.92 -9.05 -9.85
C ALA A 95 -4.63 -7.66 -9.28
N GLU A 96 -5.69 -6.89 -9.02
CA GLU A 96 -5.61 -5.60 -8.37
C GLU A 96 -6.69 -5.50 -7.28
N LYS A 97 -6.29 -4.92 -6.15
CA LYS A 97 -7.18 -4.54 -5.04
C LYS A 97 -7.05 -3.04 -4.79
N TRP A 98 -8.10 -2.43 -4.26
CA TRP A 98 -8.10 -1.04 -3.82
C TRP A 98 -7.73 -0.95 -2.36
N VAL A 99 -7.13 0.17 -1.99
CA VAL A 99 -6.71 0.46 -0.62
C VAL A 99 -7.29 1.83 -0.27
N LEU A 100 -8.09 1.87 0.79
CA LEU A 100 -8.66 3.10 1.30
C LEU A 100 -8.32 3.19 2.79
N ALA A 101 -7.59 4.22 3.20
CA ALA A 101 -7.17 4.39 4.58
C ALA A 101 -7.19 5.86 5.02
N GLY A 102 -7.39 6.06 6.32
CA GLY A 102 -7.26 7.36 7.00
C GLY A 102 -6.04 7.35 7.91
N GLU A 103 -5.40 8.50 8.12
CA GLU A 103 -4.26 8.64 9.02
C GLU A 103 -4.68 8.28 10.45
N ALA A 104 -3.91 7.39 11.08
CA ALA A 104 -4.11 7.02 12.46
C ALA A 104 -3.89 8.25 13.37
N LYS A 105 -4.67 8.35 14.44
CA LYS A 105 -4.60 9.47 15.40
C LYS A 105 -3.37 9.41 16.29
#